data_AF-A0A833CGS7-F1
#
_entry.id   AF-A0A833CGS7-F1
#
_cell.length_a   1.000
_cell.length_b   1.000
_cell.length_c   1.000
_cell.angle_alpha   90.00
_cell.angle_beta   90.00
_cell.angle_gamma   90.00
#
_symmetry.space_group_name_H-M   'P 1'
#
loop_
_entity.id
_entity.type
_entity.pdbx_description
1 polymer ?
#
loop_
_entity_poly.entity_id
_entity_poly.type
_entity_poly.pdbx_seq_one_letter_code
_entity_poly.pdbx_strand_id
1 'polypeptide(L)' 'AGEDGAARLNANDAWTAFDAINDLFVPGPTGTNVNDLRAILITG' A
#
# COMPACT_ATOMS: atom_id res chain seq x y z
N ALA A 1 -15.21 -10.07 -6.35
CA ALA A 1 -14.32 -11.24 -6.24
C ALA A 1 -13.06 -10.79 -5.51
N GLY A 2 -12.35 -11.67 -4.80
CA GLY A 2 -11.07 -11.32 -4.19
C GLY A 2 -9.93 -11.38 -5.20
N GLU A 3 -8.91 -10.53 -5.01
CA GLU A 3 -7.65 -10.56 -5.78
C GLU A 3 -6.64 -11.52 -5.11
N ASP A 4 -5.82 -12.20 -5.92
CA ASP A 4 -4.67 -12.96 -5.41
C ASP A 4 -3.49 -11.99 -5.21
N GLY A 5 -3.26 -11.59 -3.97
CA GLY A 5 -2.18 -10.66 -3.61
C GLY A 5 -0.78 -11.19 -3.94
N ALA A 6 -0.56 -12.51 -3.86
CA ALA A 6 0.75 -13.09 -4.17
C ALA A 6 1.03 -13.03 -5.68
N ALA A 7 0.03 -13.33 -6.51
CA ALA A 7 0.13 -13.19 -7.95
C ALA A 7 0.41 -11.74 -8.37
N ARG A 8 -0.29 -10.78 -7.75
CA ARG A 8 -0.07 -9.34 -7.99
C ARG A 8 1.33 -8.88 -7.59
N LEU A 9 1.82 -9.31 -6.41
CA LEU A 9 3.17 -8.99 -5.96
C LEU A 9 4.24 -9.56 -6.92
N ASN A 10 4.08 -10.81 -7.37
CA ASN A 10 4.99 -11.43 -8.34
C ASN A 10 5.01 -10.71 -9.69
N ALA A 11 3.91 -10.05 -10.05
CA ALA A 11 3.81 -9.21 -11.24
C ALA A 11 4.34 -7.77 -11.04
N ASN A 12 4.85 -7.43 -9.84
CA ASN A 12 5.18 -6.06 -9.42
C ASN A 12 3.98 -5.09 -9.48
N ASP A 13 2.76 -5.61 -9.33
CA ASP A 13 1.50 -4.87 -9.38
C ASP A 13 0.84 -4.78 -8.00
N ALA A 14 1.62 -4.37 -6.99
CA ALA A 14 1.11 -4.18 -5.64
C ALA A 14 0.04 -3.06 -5.57
N TRP A 15 0.13 -2.06 -6.46
CA TRP A 15 -0.81 -0.94 -6.50
C TRP A 15 -2.26 -1.42 -6.73
N THR A 16 -2.49 -2.26 -7.75
CA THR A 16 -3.84 -2.79 -8.06
C THR A 16 -4.38 -3.64 -6.91
N ALA A 17 -3.51 -4.39 -6.22
CA ALA A 17 -3.93 -5.20 -5.07
C ALA A 17 -4.48 -4.36 -3.92
N PHE A 18 -3.82 -3.26 -3.57
CA PHE A 18 -4.29 -2.35 -2.51
C PHE A 18 -5.48 -1.48 -2.93
N ASP A 19 -5.53 -1.06 -4.21
CA ASP A 19 -6.67 -0.31 -4.76
C ASP A 19 -7.97 -1.13 -4.73
N ALA A 20 -7.90 -2.41 -5.10
CA ALA A 20 -9.05 -3.32 -5.12
C ALA A 20 -9.74 -3.50 -3.75
N ILE A 21 -9.02 -3.22 -2.65
CA ILE A 21 -9.54 -3.29 -1.28
C ILE A 21 -9.68 -1.92 -0.60
N ASN A 22 -9.43 -0.82 -1.33
CA ASN A 22 -9.44 0.56 -0.82
C ASN A 22 -8.44 0.81 0.33
N ASP A 23 -7.25 0.21 0.27
CA ASP A 23 -6.21 0.31 1.32
C ASP A 23 -4.98 1.13 0.87
N LEU A 24 -5.17 2.02 -0.11
CA LEU A 24 -4.14 2.96 -0.54
C LEU A 24 -4.08 4.18 0.39
N PHE A 25 -2.89 4.49 0.91
CA PHE A 25 -2.62 5.77 1.55
C PHE A 25 -2.21 6.82 0.50
N VAL A 26 -3.05 7.84 0.30
CA VAL A 26 -2.86 8.89 -0.72
C VAL A 26 -2.83 10.27 -0.04
N PRO A 27 -1.66 10.79 0.38
CA PRO A 27 -1.56 12.01 1.20
C PRO A 27 -1.73 13.32 0.43
N GLY A 28 -1.66 13.29 -0.91
CA GLY A 28 -1.58 14.49 -1.74
C GLY A 28 -0.19 15.16 -1.70
N PRO A 29 -0.07 16.45 -2.11
CA PRO A 29 1.20 17.17 -2.09
C PRO A 29 1.73 17.38 -0.66
N THR A 30 2.95 16.90 -0.38
CA THR A 30 3.56 16.94 0.97
C THR A 30 4.52 18.11 1.20
N GLY A 31 5.05 18.72 0.14
CA GLY A 31 5.96 19.87 0.22
C GLY A 31 7.41 19.55 0.65
N THR A 32 7.76 18.28 0.86
CA THR A 32 9.13 17.83 1.18
C THR A 32 9.32 16.34 0.87
N ASN A 33 10.57 15.88 0.84
CA ASN A 33 10.93 14.47 0.74
C ASN A 33 12.03 14.15 1.76
N VAL A 34 11.72 13.30 2.73
CA VAL A 34 12.65 12.82 3.76
C VAL A 34 12.79 11.30 3.75
N ASN A 35 12.52 10.68 2.59
CA ASN A 35 12.47 9.23 2.39
C ASN A 35 11.28 8.56 3.10
N ASP A 36 11.35 7.23 3.27
CA ASP A 36 10.24 6.38 3.71
C ASP A 36 10.09 6.31 5.23
N LEU A 37 8.84 6.27 5.71
CA LEU A 37 8.47 5.95 7.09
C LEU A 37 7.57 4.70 7.10
N ARG A 38 7.82 3.77 8.03
CA ARG A 38 6.92 2.64 8.32
C ARG A 38 6.52 2.66 9.78
N ALA A 39 5.22 2.63 10.04
CA ALA A 39 4.66 2.54 11.37
C ALA A 39 3.86 1.24 11.50
N ILE A 40 4.08 0.49 12.58
CA ILE A 40 3.39 -0.76 12.88
C ILE A 40 2.84 -0.63 14.29
N LEU A 41 1.51 -0.71 14.44
CA LEU A 41 0.84 -0.70 15.73
C LEU A 41 0.56 -2.13 16.19
N ILE A 42 0.98 -2.47 17.40
CA ILE A 42 0.66 -3.75 18.05
C ILE A 42 -0.13 -3.43 19.32
N THR A 43 -1.33 -3.99 19.46
CA THR A 43 -2.18 -3.87 20.65
C THR A 43 -2.40 -5.24 21.30
N GLY A 44 -2.75 -5.24 22.59
CA GLY A 44 -3.04 -6.45 23.38
C GLY A 44 -4.53 -6.76 23.48
#